data_AF-A0A1B7UA14-F1
#
_entry.id   AF-A0A1B7UA14-F1
#
_cell.length_a   1.000
_cell.length_b   1.000
_cell.length_c   1.000
_cell.angle_alpha   90.00
_cell.angle_beta   90.00
_cell.angle_gamma   90.00
#
_symmetry.space_group_name_H-M   'P 1'
#
loop_
_entity.id
_entity.type
_entity.pdbx_description
1 polymer ?
#
loop_
_entity_poly.entity_id
_entity_poly.type
_entity_poly.pdbx_seq_one_letter_code
_entity_poly.pdbx_strand_id
1 'polypeptide(L)'
;MQAIGVVDGREAIVIEHVTRLAHDVAPDWPTGIGDLSYRVMISGDPDIDCTLAATLKDPGKAGIGGMTSGAGAMVATAMRVVNAVPYVVAAQPGLLSSVDLPLTIPQKAFVGG
;
A
#
# COMPACT_ATOMS: atom_id res chain seq x y z
N MET A 1 10.75 11.99 3.43
CA MET A 1 11.40 11.40 4.62
C MET A 1 12.00 10.07 4.22
N GLN A 2 13.18 9.74 4.73
CA GLN A 2 13.84 8.45 4.49
C GLN A 2 14.08 7.75 5.83
N ALA A 3 13.84 6.45 5.87
CA ALA A 3 14.19 5.56 6.98
C ALA A 3 15.06 4.42 6.45
N ILE A 4 16.13 4.09 7.19
CA ILE A 4 17.14 3.12 6.76
C ILE A 4 17.30 2.06 7.85
N GLY A 5 17.07 0.80 7.49
CA GLY A 5 17.41 -0.37 8.28
C GLY A 5 18.80 -0.87 7.92
N VAL A 6 19.71 -0.89 8.89
CA VAL A 6 21.09 -1.34 8.74
C VAL A 6 21.26 -2.73 9.35
N VAL A 7 21.85 -3.66 8.60
CA VAL A 7 22.17 -5.02 9.04
C VAL A 7 23.65 -5.26 8.77
N ASP A 8 24.41 -5.62 9.81
CA ASP A 8 25.86 -5.85 9.74
C ASP A 8 26.64 -4.73 9.05
N GLY A 9 26.25 -3.48 9.30
CA GLY A 9 26.87 -2.27 8.72
C GLY A 9 26.45 -1.95 7.29
N ARG A 10 25.55 -2.74 6.68
CA ARG A 10 25.00 -2.51 5.34
C ARG A 10 23.58 -1.94 5.42
N GLU A 11 23.29 -0.89 4.65
CA GLU A 11 21.93 -0.41 4.44
C GLU A 11 21.13 -1.48 3.67
N ALA A 12 20.33 -2.26 4.40
CA ALA A 12 19.66 -3.43 3.87
C ALA A 12 18.23 -3.14 3.41
N ILE A 13 17.55 -2.21 4.07
CA ILE A 13 16.17 -1.82 3.77
C ILE A 13 16.10 -0.30 3.81
N VAL A 14 15.75 0.32 2.69
CA VAL A 14 15.56 1.77 2.59
C VAL A 14 14.11 2.04 2.23
N ILE A 15 13.44 2.85 3.05
CA ILE A 15 12.06 3.29 2.80
C ILE A 15 12.08 4.80 2.62
N GLU A 16 11.65 5.25 1.45
CA GLU A 16 11.39 6.66 1.17
C GLU A 16 9.88 6.91 1.14
N HIS A 17 9.45 7.97 1.81
CA HIS A 17 8.08 8.48 1.72
C HIS A 17 8.11 9.94 1.27
N VAL A 18 7.57 10.18 0.08
CA VAL A 18 7.40 11.50 -0.52
C VAL A 18 5.92 11.86 -0.49
N THR A 19 5.59 12.98 0.16
CA THR A 19 4.24 13.56 0.15
C THR A 19 4.34 14.96 -0.43
N ARG A 20 3.59 15.22 -1.50
CA ARG A 20 3.58 16.51 -2.20
C ARG A 20 2.18 17.10 -2.15
N LEU A 21 2.08 18.40 -1.85
CA LEU A 21 0.80 19.11 -1.74
C LEU A 21 0.21 19.51 -3.09
N ALA A 22 1.05 19.87 -4.05
CA ALA A 22 0.69 20.25 -5.41
C ALA A 22 1.83 19.91 -6.37
N HIS A 23 1.53 19.66 -7.65
CA HIS A 23 2.51 19.13 -8.61
C HIS A 23 3.77 19.99 -8.80
N ASP A 24 3.65 21.31 -8.65
CA ASP A 24 4.71 22.31 -8.82
C ASP A 24 5.59 22.50 -7.58
N VAL A 25 5.19 21.97 -6.42
CA VAL A 25 5.97 22.03 -5.18
C VAL A 25 7.06 20.97 -5.20
N ALA A 26 8.32 21.38 -4.96
CA ALA A 26 9.49 20.49 -4.93
C ALA A 26 9.56 19.58 -6.18
N PRO A 27 9.64 20.16 -7.39
CA PRO A 27 9.61 19.41 -8.66
C PRO A 27 10.84 18.52 -8.85
N ASP A 28 11.90 18.77 -8.10
CA ASP A 28 13.14 17.99 -8.04
C ASP A 28 13.02 16.71 -7.22
N TRP A 29 11.97 16.57 -6.39
CA TRP A 29 11.76 15.35 -5.63
C TRP A 29 11.34 14.17 -6.52
N PRO A 30 11.67 12.92 -6.12
CA PRO A 30 11.25 11.74 -6.84
C PRO A 30 9.74 11.72 -7.13
N THR A 31 9.39 11.29 -8.33
CA THR A 31 8.01 11.23 -8.81
C THR A 31 7.70 9.81 -9.28
N GLY A 32 6.52 9.31 -8.92
CA GLY A 32 6.04 7.99 -9.30
C GLY A 32 5.16 7.99 -10.56
N ILE A 33 4.42 6.91 -10.77
CA ILE A 33 3.40 6.86 -11.84
C ILE A 33 2.08 7.48 -11.33
N GLY A 34 1.52 8.41 -12.09
CA GLY A 34 0.31 9.14 -11.68
C GLY A 34 0.51 9.95 -10.39
N ASP A 35 -0.59 10.28 -9.72
CA ASP A 35 -0.55 11.16 -8.53
C ASP A 35 -0.21 10.43 -7.23
N LEU A 36 -0.37 9.11 -7.19
CA LEU A 36 0.03 8.27 -6.05
C LEU A 36 0.42 6.87 -6.54
N SER A 37 1.64 6.46 -6.23
CA SER A 37 2.14 5.11 -6.50
C SER A 37 3.13 4.65 -5.44
N TYR A 38 3.32 3.33 -5.37
CA TYR A 38 4.33 2.68 -4.56
C TYR A 38 5.33 2.00 -5.49
N ARG A 39 6.63 2.12 -5.19
CA ARG A 39 7.68 1.39 -5.89
C ARG A 39 8.44 0.53 -4.89
N VAL A 40 8.65 -0.72 -5.25
CA VAL A 40 9.42 -1.69 -4.49
C VAL A 40 10.52 -2.23 -5.40
N MET A 41 11.76 -1.97 -5.02
CA MET A 41 12.94 -2.48 -5.70
C MET A 41 13.65 -3.44 -4.74
N ILE A 42 13.93 -4.66 -5.22
CA ILE A 42 14.68 -5.68 -4.48
C ILE A 42 15.89 -6.02 -5.34
N SER A 43 17.08 -5.67 -4.85
CA SER A 43 18.34 -6.05 -5.49
C SER A 43 18.77 -7.43 -5.00
N GLY A 44 19.04 -8.35 -5.92
CA GLY A 44 19.36 -9.74 -5.62
C GLY A 44 19.47 -10.59 -6.88
N ASP A 45 19.22 -11.89 -6.74
CA ASP A 45 19.13 -12.79 -7.88
C ASP A 45 17.85 -13.64 -7.74
N PRO A 46 16.76 -13.30 -8.48
CA PRO A 46 16.67 -12.21 -9.46
C PRO A 46 16.50 -10.82 -8.81
N ASP A 47 16.87 -9.78 -9.57
CA ASP A 47 16.43 -8.42 -9.30
C ASP A 47 14.90 -8.28 -9.56
N ILE A 48 14.21 -7.52 -8.71
CA ILE A 48 12.77 -7.24 -8.84
C ILE A 48 12.56 -5.73 -8.80
N ASP A 49 11.86 -5.18 -9.81
CA ASP A 49 11.34 -3.81 -9.81
C ASP A 49 9.83 -3.84 -10.03
N CYS A 50 9.08 -3.37 -9.05
CA CYS A 50 7.62 -3.34 -9.07
C CYS A 50 7.12 -1.94 -8.77
N THR A 51 6.29 -1.41 -9.66
CA THR A 51 5.56 -0.16 -9.41
C THR A 51 4.06 -0.44 -9.43
N LEU A 52 3.36 0.04 -8.39
CA LEU A 52 1.94 -0.20 -8.17
C LEU A 52 1.21 1.12 -7.93
N ALA A 53 0.13 1.34 -8.69
CA ALA A 53 -0.83 2.41 -8.45
C ALA A 53 -2.23 1.80 -8.28
N ALA A 54 -2.82 2.00 -7.11
CA ALA A 54 -4.19 1.58 -6.84
C ALA A 54 -5.17 2.65 -7.36
N THR A 55 -6.00 2.29 -8.34
CA THR A 55 -6.96 3.19 -8.99
C THR A 55 -8.38 2.66 -8.86
N LEU A 56 -9.37 3.54 -9.04
CA LEU A 56 -10.78 3.18 -9.05
C LEU A 56 -11.38 3.51 -10.42
N LYS A 57 -12.17 2.57 -10.95
CA LYS A 57 -12.94 2.82 -12.18
C LYS A 57 -14.08 3.80 -11.95
N ASP A 58 -14.68 3.79 -10.76
CA ASP A 58 -15.79 4.65 -10.37
C ASP A 58 -15.59 5.15 -8.92
N PRO A 59 -14.88 6.27 -8.73
CA PRO A 59 -14.66 6.87 -7.41
C PRO A 59 -15.96 7.33 -6.71
N GLY A 60 -17.01 7.65 -7.48
CA GLY A 60 -18.31 8.09 -6.95
C GLY A 60 -18.97 6.99 -6.14
N LYS A 61 -18.94 5.75 -6.62
CA LYS A 61 -19.46 4.58 -5.89
C LYS A 61 -18.72 4.25 -4.60
N ALA A 62 -17.46 4.64 -4.49
CA ALA A 62 -16.65 4.43 -3.29
C ALA A 62 -16.89 5.50 -2.20
N GLY A 63 -17.79 6.46 -2.43
CA GLY A 63 -18.08 7.53 -1.47
C GLY A 63 -16.97 8.57 -1.33
N ILE A 64 -16.02 8.58 -2.27
CA ILE A 64 -14.79 9.39 -2.20
C ILE A 64 -14.55 10.18 -3.49
N GLY A 65 -15.63 10.51 -4.21
CA GLY A 65 -15.58 11.17 -5.52
C GLY A 65 -14.94 12.55 -5.54
N GLY A 66 -14.82 13.22 -4.38
CA GLY A 66 -14.13 14.51 -4.26
C GLY A 66 -12.60 14.40 -4.14
N MET A 67 -12.05 13.19 -4.00
CA MET A 67 -10.62 12.97 -3.86
C MET A 67 -9.95 12.94 -5.23
N THR A 68 -9.02 13.87 -5.47
CA THR A 68 -8.33 14.03 -6.75
C THR A 68 -7.11 13.13 -6.91
N SER A 69 -6.55 12.61 -5.81
CA SER A 69 -5.41 11.69 -5.82
C SER A 69 -5.53 10.64 -4.71
N GLY A 70 -4.97 9.44 -4.91
CA GLY A 70 -4.89 8.42 -3.86
C GLY A 70 -6.21 7.71 -3.50
N ALA A 71 -7.32 8.00 -4.18
CA ALA A 71 -8.63 7.40 -3.92
C ALA A 71 -8.59 5.85 -3.88
N GLY A 72 -7.94 5.24 -4.87
CA GLY A 72 -7.80 3.78 -4.90
C GLY A 72 -6.90 3.23 -3.80
N ALA A 73 -5.85 3.94 -3.40
CA ALA A 73 -5.01 3.54 -2.27
C ALA A 73 -5.80 3.57 -0.95
N MET A 74 -6.62 4.60 -0.74
CA MET A 74 -7.47 4.69 0.46
C MET A 74 -8.49 3.56 0.54
N VAL A 75 -9.15 3.22 -0.58
CA VAL A 75 -10.05 2.06 -0.64
C VAL A 75 -9.27 0.76 -0.38
N ALA A 76 -8.08 0.59 -0.97
CA ALA A 76 -7.25 -0.59 -0.75
C ALA A 76 -6.83 -0.74 0.73
N THR A 77 -6.54 0.37 1.43
CA THR A 77 -6.27 0.36 2.87
C THR A 77 -7.48 -0.16 3.66
N ALA A 78 -8.69 0.36 3.37
CA ALA A 78 -9.91 -0.10 4.03
C ALA A 78 -10.19 -1.60 3.75
N MET A 79 -10.02 -2.02 2.49
CA MET A 79 -10.19 -3.43 2.09
C MET A 79 -9.26 -4.36 2.88
N ARG A 80 -7.99 -3.97 3.09
CA ARG A 80 -7.02 -4.77 3.85
C ARG A 80 -7.48 -5.05 5.28
N VAL A 81 -8.11 -4.07 5.92
CA VAL A 81 -8.65 -4.19 7.29
C VAL A 81 -9.91 -5.04 7.30
N VAL A 82 -10.88 -4.77 6.42
CA VAL A 82 -12.13 -5.53 6.34
C VAL A 82 -11.87 -7.01 6.04
N ASN A 83 -10.98 -7.31 5.10
CA ASN A 83 -10.63 -8.69 4.75
C ASN A 83 -9.86 -9.41 5.87
N ALA A 84 -9.26 -8.69 6.82
CA ALA A 84 -8.56 -9.27 7.96
C ALA A 84 -9.50 -9.73 9.08
N VAL A 85 -10.70 -9.15 9.19
CA VAL A 85 -11.67 -9.40 10.28
C VAL A 85 -11.88 -10.90 10.60
N PRO A 86 -12.21 -11.79 9.65
CA PRO A 86 -12.44 -13.19 9.98
C PRO A 86 -11.20 -13.88 10.56
N TYR A 87 -10.01 -13.48 10.12
CA TYR A 87 -8.75 -14.05 10.60
C TYR A 87 -8.40 -13.55 12.00
N VAL A 88 -8.63 -12.27 12.28
CA VAL A 88 -8.43 -11.69 13.62
C VAL A 88 -9.39 -12.31 14.63
N VAL A 89 -10.66 -12.49 14.26
CA VAL A 89 -11.68 -13.10 15.13
C VAL A 89 -11.33 -14.55 15.48
N ALA A 90 -10.74 -15.30 14.54
CA ALA A 90 -10.36 -16.70 14.75
C ALA A 90 -9.01 -16.89 15.46
N ALA A 91 -8.23 -15.83 15.64
CA ALA A 91 -6.89 -15.92 16.21
C ALA A 91 -6.89 -16.06 17.74
N GLN A 92 -5.79 -16.55 18.30
CA GLN A 92 -5.59 -16.59 19.75
C GLN A 92 -5.48 -15.16 20.31
N PRO A 93 -5.91 -14.91 21.56
CA PRO A 93 -5.74 -13.61 22.19
C PRO A 93 -4.28 -13.19 22.26
N GLY A 94 -3.99 -11.93 21.95
CA GLY A 94 -2.64 -11.37 21.97
C GLY A 94 -2.47 -10.24 20.96
N LEU A 95 -1.26 -9.67 20.90
CA LEU A 95 -0.87 -8.75 19.85
C LEU A 95 -0.40 -9.55 18.63
N LEU A 96 -1.03 -9.31 17.49
CA LEU A 96 -0.68 -9.90 16.21
C LEU A 96 -0.26 -8.80 15.25
N SER A 97 0.68 -9.15 14.37
CA SER A 97 1.11 -8.31 13.26
C SER A 97 0.52 -8.82 11.93
N SER A 98 0.73 -8.05 10.87
CA SER A 98 0.25 -8.43 9.54
C SER A 98 0.90 -9.70 8.98
N VAL A 99 2.09 -10.08 9.45
CA VAL A 99 2.80 -11.30 9.02
C VAL A 99 2.36 -12.55 9.78
N ASP A 100 1.67 -12.38 10.92
CA ASP A 100 1.10 -13.49 11.71
C ASP A 100 -0.25 -13.97 11.13
N LEU A 101 -0.85 -13.17 10.25
CA LEU A 101 -2.10 -13.48 9.58
C LEU A 101 -1.84 -14.01 8.16
N PRO A 102 -2.71 -14.88 7.61
CA PRO A 102 -2.61 -15.27 6.21
C PRO A 102 -2.84 -14.08 5.28
N LEU A 103 -2.54 -14.26 3.98
CA LEU A 103 -2.89 -13.26 2.97
C LEU A 103 -4.39 -12.98 3.00
N THR A 104 -4.76 -11.75 3.39
CA THR A 104 -6.15 -11.33 3.59
C THR A 104 -6.79 -10.93 2.27
N ILE A 105 -6.94 -11.90 1.37
CA ILE A 105 -7.61 -11.72 0.09
C ILE A 105 -9.13 -11.60 0.27
N PRO A 106 -9.83 -10.91 -0.64
CA PRO A 106 -11.30 -10.83 -0.59
C PRO A 106 -11.95 -12.22 -0.58
N GLN A 107 -12.88 -12.45 0.34
CA GLN A 107 -13.71 -13.65 0.37
C GLN A 107 -15.07 -13.37 -0.28
N LYS A 108 -15.61 -14.32 -1.04
CA LYS A 108 -16.93 -14.23 -1.67
C LYS A 108 -17.13 -12.99 -2.58
N ALA A 109 -16.05 -12.46 -3.17
CA ALA A 109 -16.08 -11.22 -3.97
C ALA A 109 -17.07 -11.23 -5.15
N PHE A 110 -17.46 -12.42 -5.64
CA PHE A 110 -18.38 -12.60 -6.75
C PHE A 110 -19.67 -13.34 -6.37
N VAL A 111 -19.86 -13.70 -5.11
CA VAL A 111 -21.08 -14.38 -4.66
C VAL A 111 -22.14 -13.31 -4.42
N GLY A 112 -22.85 -12.96 -5.49
CA GLY A 112 -24.00 -12.06 -5.45
C GLY A 112 -25.16 -12.68 -4.65
N GLY A 113 -25.88 -11.81 -3.93
CA GLY A 113 -27.27 -12.05 -3.55
C GLY A 113 -28.21 -11.75 -4.71
#